data_AF-A0A4P7H0P3-F1
#
_entry.id   AF-A0A4P7H0P3-F1
#
_cell.length_a   1.000
_cell.length_b   1.000
_cell.length_c   1.000
_cell.angle_alpha   90.00
_cell.angle_beta   90.00
_cell.angle_gamma   90.00
#
_symmetry.space_group_name_H-M   'P 1'
#
loop_
_entity.id
_entity.type
_entity.pdbx_description
1 polymer ?
#
loop_
_entity_poly.entity_id
_entity_poly.type
_entity_poly.pdbx_seq_one_letter_code
_entity_poly.pdbx_strand_id
1 'polypeptide(L)'
;MPESSDAADTAAYLAAAEQLILALPDGEEFINADIQQRMVAAGWAELLEPRRMGGVLLALKRQGHLTKIGMRSSPARSHGGLTSVWRRTYPKT
;
A
#
# COMPACT_ATOMS: atom_id res chain seq x y z
N MET A 1 8.64 22.96 -18.55
CA MET A 1 7.62 22.72 -17.51
C MET A 1 7.63 21.24 -17.17
N PRO A 2 8.37 20.75 -16.15
CA PRO A 2 8.41 19.33 -15.81
C PRO A 2 7.52 18.96 -14.60
N GLU A 3 6.40 19.66 -14.38
CA GLU A 3 5.49 19.35 -13.25
C GLU A 3 4.46 18.26 -13.58
N SER A 4 4.40 17.81 -14.83
CA SER A 4 3.37 16.87 -15.32
C SER A 4 3.73 15.39 -15.20
N SER A 5 5.02 15.03 -15.10
CA SER A 5 5.45 13.62 -15.01
C SER A 5 5.20 13.08 -13.61
N ASP A 6 5.69 13.78 -12.58
CA ASP A 6 5.61 13.33 -11.19
C ASP A 6 4.16 13.11 -10.70
N ALA A 7 3.22 13.96 -11.13
CA ALA A 7 1.81 13.81 -10.77
C ALA A 7 1.16 12.60 -11.45
N ALA A 8 1.50 12.34 -12.72
CA ALA A 8 1.01 11.19 -13.46
C ALA A 8 1.60 9.88 -12.91
N ASP A 9 2.89 9.87 -12.61
CA ASP A 9 3.60 8.73 -12.02
C ASP A 9 3.10 8.43 -10.61
N THR A 10 2.84 9.48 -9.81
CA THR A 10 2.18 9.34 -8.50
C THR A 10 0.78 8.72 -8.65
N ALA A 11 -0.03 9.20 -9.58
CA ALA A 11 -1.38 8.66 -9.79
C ALA A 11 -1.33 7.19 -10.23
N ALA A 12 -0.41 6.85 -11.15
CA ALA A 12 -0.19 5.49 -11.62
C ALA A 12 0.25 4.56 -10.47
N TYR A 13 1.17 5.01 -9.61
CA TYR A 13 1.59 4.28 -8.42
C TYR A 13 0.40 3.99 -7.49
N LEU A 14 -0.41 5.01 -7.20
CA LEU A 14 -1.54 4.86 -6.26
C LEU A 14 -2.59 3.88 -6.80
N ALA A 15 -2.92 3.98 -8.09
CA ALA A 15 -3.85 3.07 -8.75
C ALA A 15 -3.32 1.62 -8.76
N ALA A 16 -2.04 1.44 -9.06
CA ALA A 16 -1.40 0.12 -9.06
C ALA A 16 -1.37 -0.51 -7.66
N ALA A 17 -1.05 0.28 -6.63
CA ALA A 17 -1.07 -0.15 -5.24
C ALA A 17 -2.48 -0.55 -4.79
N GLU A 18 -3.49 0.27 -5.12
CA GLU A 18 -4.90 -0.02 -4.83
C GLU A 18 -5.35 -1.33 -5.48
N GLN A 19 -5.05 -1.52 -6.77
CA GLN A 19 -5.39 -2.74 -7.50
C GLN A 19 -4.79 -3.99 -6.84
N LEU A 20 -3.51 -3.96 -6.44
CA LEU A 20 -2.87 -5.08 -5.76
C LEU A 20 -3.53 -5.39 -4.42
N ILE A 21 -3.83 -4.36 -3.63
CA ILE A 21 -4.46 -4.53 -2.32
C ILE A 21 -5.86 -5.12 -2.48
N LEU A 22 -6.65 -4.64 -3.43
CA LEU A 22 -8.00 -5.14 -3.67
C LEU A 22 -8.02 -6.58 -4.18
N ALA A 23 -7.00 -6.99 -4.93
CA ALA A 23 -6.80 -8.35 -5.41
C ALA A 23 -6.33 -9.34 -4.33
N LEU A 24 -5.97 -8.88 -3.13
CA LEU A 24 -5.62 -9.78 -2.03
C LEU A 24 -6.83 -10.62 -1.59
N PRO A 25 -6.62 -11.88 -1.17
CA PRO A 25 -7.66 -12.69 -0.55
C PRO A 25 -8.24 -12.02 0.71
N ASP A 26 -9.50 -12.32 1.03
CA ASP A 26 -10.09 -11.89 2.30
C ASP A 26 -9.30 -12.46 3.47
N GLY A 27 -9.11 -11.66 4.52
CA GLY A 27 -8.34 -12.07 5.68
C GLY A 27 -6.81 -12.01 5.52
N GLU A 28 -6.29 -11.78 4.31
CA GLU A 28 -4.85 -11.62 4.08
C GLU A 28 -4.31 -10.43 4.89
N GLU A 29 -3.22 -10.68 5.62
CA GLU A 29 -2.51 -9.68 6.41
C GLU A 29 -1.26 -9.20 5.70
N PHE A 30 -1.01 -7.89 5.73
CA PHE A 30 0.14 -7.31 5.06
C PHE A 30 0.62 -6.02 5.74
N ILE A 31 1.87 -5.66 5.43
CA ILE A 31 2.46 -4.35 5.71
C ILE A 31 2.76 -3.62 4.39
N ASN A 32 3.00 -2.31 4.45
CA ASN A 32 3.27 -1.51 3.24
C ASN A 32 4.44 -2.06 2.40
N ALA A 33 5.47 -2.61 3.06
CA ALA A 33 6.63 -3.17 2.39
C ALA A 33 6.27 -4.39 1.52
N ASP A 34 5.31 -5.21 1.94
CA ASP A 34 4.87 -6.38 1.17
C ASP A 34 4.22 -5.95 -0.14
N ILE A 35 3.39 -4.90 -0.11
CA ILE A 35 2.78 -4.33 -1.31
C ILE A 35 3.85 -3.76 -2.23
N GLN A 36 4.83 -3.03 -1.70
CA GLN A 36 5.94 -2.51 -2.49
C GLN A 36 6.75 -3.62 -3.17
N GLN A 37 7.03 -4.71 -2.46
CA GLN A 37 7.70 -5.87 -3.05
C GLN A 37 6.86 -6.51 -4.16
N ARG A 38 5.53 -6.63 -3.97
CA ARG A 38 4.62 -7.14 -5.01
C ARG A 38 4.58 -6.21 -6.23
N MET A 39 4.63 -4.88 -6.04
CA MET A 39 4.74 -3.91 -7.13
C MET A 39 6.05 -4.08 -7.92
N VAL A 40 7.18 -4.25 -7.22
CA VAL A 40 8.48 -4.54 -7.87
C VAL A 40 8.41 -5.83 -8.68
N ALA A 41 7.86 -6.90 -8.10
CA ALA A 41 7.70 -8.18 -8.77
C ALA A 41 6.77 -8.12 -10.00
N ALA A 42 5.80 -7.19 -10.00
CA ALA A 42 4.90 -6.91 -11.12
C ALA A 42 5.52 -6.00 -12.19
N GLY A 43 6.77 -5.56 -12.03
CA GLY A 43 7.46 -4.68 -12.97
C GLY A 43 7.22 -3.18 -12.76
N TRP A 44 6.63 -2.79 -11.63
CA TRP A 44 6.30 -1.38 -11.31
C TRP A 44 7.33 -0.72 -10.38
N ALA A 45 8.59 -1.18 -10.43
CA ALA A 45 9.66 -0.66 -9.58
C ALA A 45 9.91 0.84 -9.77
N GLU A 46 9.71 1.35 -11.00
CA GLU A 46 9.89 2.76 -11.34
C GLU A 46 8.81 3.67 -10.73
N LEU A 47 7.67 3.11 -10.32
CA LEU A 47 6.57 3.85 -9.74
C LEU A 47 6.67 4.00 -8.22
N LEU A 48 7.71 3.46 -7.57
CA LEU A 48 7.76 3.38 -6.10
C LEU A 48 7.77 4.76 -5.41
N GLU A 49 6.64 5.10 -4.79
CA GLU A 49 6.42 6.34 -4.02
C GLU A 49 6.08 6.03 -2.53
N PRO A 50 7.06 5.66 -1.68
CA PRO A 50 6.79 5.15 -0.33
C PRO A 50 6.01 6.10 0.57
N ARG A 51 6.17 7.41 0.36
CA ARG A 51 5.52 8.47 1.17
C ARG A 51 4.02 8.56 0.92
N ARG A 52 3.53 8.04 -0.22
CA ARG A 52 2.13 8.21 -0.67
C ARG A 52 1.22 7.03 -0.32
N MET A 53 1.79 5.87 -0.02
CA MET A 53 1.03 4.63 0.29
C MET A 53 0.06 4.79 1.49
N GLY A 54 0.40 5.64 2.46
CA GLY A 54 -0.47 5.87 3.63
C GLY A 54 -1.85 6.39 3.27
N GLY A 55 -1.96 7.22 2.21
CA GLY A 55 -3.24 7.74 1.74
C GLY A 55 -4.17 6.66 1.20
N VAL A 56 -3.63 5.76 0.37
CA VAL A 56 -4.38 4.62 -0.21
C VAL A 56 -4.98 3.74 0.88
N LEU A 57 -4.15 3.35 1.86
CA LEU A 57 -4.57 2.46 2.94
C LEU A 57 -5.68 3.09 3.80
N LEU A 58 -5.58 4.39 4.07
CA LEU A 58 -6.63 5.11 4.81
C LEU A 58 -7.92 5.23 4.00
N ALA A 59 -7.84 5.48 2.69
CA ALA A 59 -9.02 5.53 1.82
C ALA A 59 -9.72 4.16 1.76
N LEU A 60 -8.98 3.09 1.49
CA LEU A 60 -9.51 1.72 1.45
C LEU A 60 -10.09 1.27 2.80
N LYS A 61 -9.47 1.69 3.93
CA LYS A 61 -10.05 1.46 5.26
C LYS A 61 -11.40 2.15 5.42
N ARG A 62 -11.53 3.41 5.00
CA ARG A 62 -12.79 4.17 5.08
C ARG A 62 -13.88 3.54 4.22
N GLN A 63 -13.51 2.93 3.10
CA GLN A 63 -14.41 2.19 2.21
C GLN A 63 -14.73 0.77 2.72
N GLY A 64 -14.13 0.33 3.83
CA GLY A 64 -14.36 -1.00 4.41
C GLY A 64 -13.56 -2.13 3.75
N HIS A 65 -12.67 -1.83 2.80
CA HIS A 65 -11.83 -2.81 2.13
C HIS A 65 -10.67 -3.32 3.01
N LEU A 66 -10.31 -2.55 4.05
CA LEU A 66 -9.21 -2.86 4.96
C LEU A 66 -9.57 -2.61 6.42
N THR A 67 -8.94 -3.38 7.30
CA THR A 67 -8.90 -3.11 8.75
C THR A 67 -7.45 -3.01 9.20
N LYS A 68 -7.12 -1.96 9.97
CA LYS A 68 -5.82 -1.90 10.67
C LYS A 68 -5.91 -2.79 11.91
N ILE A 69 -5.10 -3.84 11.96
CA ILE A 69 -5.15 -4.85 13.03
C ILE A 69 -4.03 -4.69 14.07
N GLY A 70 -3.01 -3.88 13.80
CA GLY A 70 -1.96 -3.62 14.78
C GLY A 70 -0.76 -2.86 14.23
N MET A 71 0.34 -2.97 14.97
CA MET A 71 1.66 -2.49 14.57
C MET A 71 2.68 -3.61 14.78
N ARG A 72 3.67 -3.70 13.90
CA ARG A 72 4.77 -4.66 13.97
C ARG A 72 6.09 -3.92 13.89
N SER A 73 7.09 -4.37 14.64
CA SER A 73 8.47 -3.94 14.44
C SER A 73 8.99 -4.48 13.11
N SER A 74 9.46 -3.61 12.24
CA SER A 74 10.09 -3.99 10.98
C SER A 74 11.60 -3.73 11.06
N PRO A 75 12.45 -4.74 10.78
CA PRO A 75 13.90 -4.55 10.73
C PRO A 75 14.34 -3.72 9.50
N ALA A 76 13.45 -3.40 8.57
CA ALA A 76 13.75 -2.66 7.33
C ALA A 76 14.18 -1.19 7.54
N ARG A 77 14.17 -0.68 8.78
CA ARG A 77 14.78 0.60 9.13
C ARG A 77 15.81 0.37 10.24
N SER A 78 17.01 0.92 10.06
CA SER A 78 18.16 0.88 10.97
C SER A 78 17.91 1.43 12.40
N HIS A 79 16.69 1.86 12.72
CA HIS A 79 16.25 2.33 14.04
C HIS A 79 14.96 1.66 14.54
N GLY A 80 14.63 0.44 14.10
CA GLY A 80 13.48 -0.30 14.61
C GLY A 80 12.14 0.36 14.24
N GLY A 81 11.89 0.55 12.95
CA GLY A 81 10.67 1.20 12.48
C GLY A 81 9.42 0.39 12.81
N LEU A 82 8.45 0.99 13.49
CA LEU A 82 7.10 0.45 13.60
C LEU A 82 6.37 0.60 12.26
N THR A 83 5.73 -0.46 11.79
CA THR A 83 4.84 -0.44 10.63
C THR A 83 3.44 -0.88 11.01
N SER A 84 2.43 -0.35 10.34
CA SER A 84 1.04 -0.78 10.55
C SER A 84 0.81 -2.12 9.85
N VAL A 85 0.12 -3.04 10.52
CA VAL A 85 -0.37 -4.28 9.93
C VAL A 85 -1.83 -4.08 9.55
N TRP A 86 -2.15 -4.43 8.31
CA TRP A 86 -3.47 -4.32 7.71
C TRP A 86 -3.98 -5.70 7.36
N ARG A 87 -5.30 -5.86 7.42
CA ARG A 87 -6.01 -7.06 6.98
C ARG A 87 -7.01 -6.68 5.89
N ARG A 88 -7.05 -7.45 4.81
CA ARG A 88 -8.06 -7.34 3.75
C ARG A 88 -9.43 -7.78 4.30
N THR A 89 -10.45 -6.98 4.04
CA THR A 89 -11.84 -7.24 4.46
C THR A 89 -12.83 -6.87 3.36
N TYR A 90 -13.81 -7.69 3.04
CA TYR A 90 -14.90 -7.23 2.17
C TYR A 90 -15.87 -6.27 2.90
N PRO A 91 -16.29 -5.16 2.27
CA PRO A 91 -17.38 -4.37 2.81
C PRO A 91 -18.61 -5.28 2.92
N LYS A 92 -19.19 -5.35 4.12
CA LYS A 92 -20.46 -6.04 4.32
C LYS A 92 -21.52 -5.29 3.50
N THR A 93 -22.10 -6.00 2.54
CA THR A 93 -23.18 -5.51 1.68
C THR A 93 -24.43 -5.23 2.50
#